data_AF-A0A0B6X0W2-F1
#
_entry.id   AF-A0A0B6X0W2-F1
#
_cell.length_a   1.000
_cell.length_b   1.000
_cell.length_c   1.000
_cell.angle_alpha   90.00
_cell.angle_beta   90.00
_cell.angle_gamma   90.00
#
_symmetry.space_group_name_H-M   'P 1'
#
loop_
_entity.id
_entity.type
_entity.pdbx_description
1 polymer ?
#
loop_
_entity_poly.entity_id
_entity_poly.type
_entity_poly.pdbx_seq_one_letter_code
_entity_poly.pdbx_strand_id
1 'polypeptide(L)'
;MSETIKCARCGQKRSALGYAPVPVEIGQRIAQEICQPCWSQWLQQQTMLINHFGLNVADPEAQEFLLDQMRAFFFGQGSQADIDTSKQGTIQW
;
A
#
# COMPACT_ATOMS: atom_id res chain seq x y z
N MET A 1 -15.64 -4.44 -17.11
CA MET A 1 -14.61 -3.79 -17.95
C MET A 1 -13.83 -2.84 -17.06
N SER A 2 -12.51 -2.94 -17.02
CA SER A 2 -11.69 -2.12 -16.13
C SER A 2 -11.54 -0.71 -16.71
N GLU A 3 -12.01 0.29 -15.97
CA GLU A 3 -11.92 1.69 -16.37
C GLU A 3 -10.45 2.09 -16.55
N THR A 4 -10.16 2.87 -17.59
CA THR A 4 -8.80 3.36 -17.83
C THR A 4 -8.60 4.61 -16.99
N ILE A 5 -7.75 4.49 -15.98
CA ILE A 5 -7.47 5.53 -15.00
C ILE A 5 -6.05 6.04 -15.17
N LYS A 6 -5.78 7.26 -14.71
CA LYS A 6 -4.41 7.76 -14.56
C LYS A 6 -3.91 7.30 -13.19
N CYS A 7 -2.98 6.35 -13.16
CA CYS A 7 -2.47 5.80 -11.91
C CYS A 7 -1.82 6.90 -11.06
N ALA A 8 -2.26 7.09 -9.82
CA ALA A 8 -1.72 8.10 -8.92
C ALA A 8 -0.22 7.87 -8.61
N ARG A 9 0.21 6.60 -8.55
CA ARG A 9 1.60 6.24 -8.24
C ARG A 9 2.57 6.37 -9.42
N CYS A 10 2.23 5.80 -10.58
CA CYS A 10 3.14 5.80 -11.74
C CYS A 10 2.82 6.86 -12.79
N GLY A 11 1.72 7.60 -12.64
CA GLY A 11 1.29 8.66 -13.57
C GLY A 11 0.79 8.17 -14.93
N GLN A 12 0.91 6.87 -15.23
CA GLN A 12 0.52 6.29 -16.53
C GLN A 12 -0.98 5.97 -16.58
N LYS A 13 -1.55 6.06 -17.78
CA LYS A 13 -2.93 5.61 -18.05
C LYS A 13 -2.96 4.09 -18.18
N ARG A 14 -3.64 3.41 -17.26
CA ARG A 14 -3.76 1.96 -17.22
C ARG A 14 -5.13 1.57 -16.68
N SER A 15 -5.49 0.30 -16.84
CA SER A 15 -6.69 -0.26 -16.22
C SER A 15 -6.62 -0.18 -14.70
N ALA A 16 -7.69 0.31 -14.09
CA ALA A 16 -7.89 0.32 -12.65
C ALA A 16 -7.89 -1.10 -12.08
N LEU A 17 -7.61 -1.22 -10.79
CA LEU A 17 -7.68 -2.51 -10.08
C LEU A 17 -9.10 -3.10 -10.14
N GLY A 18 -10.13 -2.25 -10.10
CA GLY A 18 -11.53 -2.64 -10.34
C GLY A 18 -12.21 -3.38 -9.18
N TYR A 19 -11.51 -3.62 -8.08
CA TYR A 19 -12.06 -4.14 -6.82
C TYR A 19 -11.33 -3.48 -5.65
N ALA A 20 -12.03 -3.29 -4.52
CA ALA A 20 -11.45 -2.76 -3.29
C ALA A 20 -10.76 -3.90 -2.52
N PRO A 21 -9.42 -3.93 -2.43
CA PRO A 21 -8.72 -5.01 -1.76
C PRO A 21 -8.80 -4.94 -0.23
N VAL A 22 -9.14 -3.76 0.31
CA VAL A 22 -9.23 -3.54 1.76
C VAL A 22 -10.59 -2.87 2.07
N PRO A 23 -11.34 -3.31 3.10
CA PRO A 23 -12.69 -2.81 3.40
C PRO A 23 -12.67 -1.47 4.15
N VAL A 24 -11.89 -0.52 3.65
CA VAL A 24 -11.73 0.82 4.23
C VAL A 24 -11.78 1.86 3.11
N GLU A 25 -11.98 3.12 3.44
CA GLU A 25 -12.10 4.21 2.46
C GLU A 25 -10.89 4.26 1.49
N ILE A 26 -9.68 4.03 2.01
CA ILE A 26 -8.47 3.99 1.19
C ILE A 26 -8.46 2.83 0.18
N GLY A 27 -9.13 1.71 0.48
CA GLY A 27 -9.24 0.58 -0.42
C GLY A 27 -10.11 0.88 -1.64
N GLN A 28 -11.21 1.63 -1.45
CA GLN A 28 -12.03 2.12 -2.56
C GLN A 28 -11.24 3.09 -3.44
N ARG A 29 -10.47 3.98 -2.81
CA ARG A 29 -9.61 4.93 -3.50
C ARG A 29 -8.51 4.24 -4.31
N ILE A 30 -7.86 3.22 -3.76
CA ILE A 30 -6.89 2.38 -4.50
C ILE A 30 -7.56 1.66 -5.67
N ALA A 31 -8.78 1.15 -5.50
CA ALA A 31 -9.51 0.48 -6.57
C ALA A 31 -9.71 1.36 -7.81
N GLN A 32 -9.89 2.67 -7.61
CA GLN A 32 -10.19 3.67 -8.64
C GLN A 32 -8.96 4.48 -9.11
N GLU A 33 -7.93 4.63 -8.29
CA GLU A 33 -6.77 5.48 -8.61
C GLU A 33 -5.47 4.69 -8.88
N ILE A 34 -5.43 3.39 -8.58
CA ILE A 34 -4.25 2.55 -8.72
C ILE A 34 -4.46 1.45 -9.76
N CYS A 35 -3.45 1.24 -10.59
CA CYS A 35 -3.45 0.19 -11.59
C CYS A 35 -2.92 -1.14 -11.05
N GLN A 36 -3.34 -2.25 -11.68
CA GLN A 36 -2.93 -3.61 -11.34
C GLN A 36 -1.40 -3.79 -11.13
N PRO A 37 -0.48 -3.31 -12.00
CA PRO A 37 0.95 -3.54 -11.78
C PRO A 37 1.50 -2.79 -10.57
N CYS A 38 0.98 -1.60 -10.25
CA CYS A 38 1.37 -0.88 -9.04
C CYS A 38 0.88 -1.60 -7.78
N TRP A 39 -0.29 -2.23 -7.85
CA TRP A 39 -0.81 -3.08 -6.79
C TRP A 39 0.05 -4.34 -6.58
N SER A 40 0.48 -5.02 -7.65
CA SER A 40 1.40 -6.15 -7.54
C SER A 40 2.72 -5.79 -6.84
N GLN A 41 3.27 -4.60 -7.11
CA GLN A 41 4.46 -4.12 -6.41
C GLN A 41 4.22 -3.88 -4.93
N TRP A 42 3.03 -3.38 -4.56
CA TRP A 42 2.66 -3.22 -3.16
C TRP A 42 2.58 -4.55 -2.43
N LEU A 43 2.01 -5.60 -3.05
CA LEU A 43 1.96 -6.93 -2.42
C LEU A 43 3.36 -7.48 -2.11
N GLN A 44 4.33 -7.22 -3.00
CA GLN A 44 5.72 -7.59 -2.75
C GLN A 44 6.33 -6.78 -1.58
N GLN A 45 6.09 -5.47 -1.55
CA GLN A 45 6.54 -4.61 -0.46
C GLN A 45 5.90 -5.02 0.88
N GLN A 46 4.59 -5.25 0.91
CA GLN A 46 3.85 -5.73 2.08
C GLN A 46 4.44 -7.04 2.60
N THR A 47 4.70 -8.01 1.71
CA THR A 47 5.32 -9.29 2.09
C THR A 47 6.70 -9.06 2.71
N MET A 48 7.50 -8.15 2.16
CA MET A 48 8.80 -7.79 2.73
C MET A 48 8.64 -7.16 4.12
N LEU A 49 7.71 -6.21 4.29
CA LEU A 49 7.42 -5.57 5.58
C LEU A 49 6.99 -6.60 6.63
N ILE A 50 6.07 -7.51 6.28
CA ILE A 50 5.59 -8.56 7.18
C ILE A 50 6.75 -9.43 7.67
N ASN A 51 7.60 -9.91 6.74
CA ASN A 51 8.72 -10.77 7.09
C ASN A 51 9.83 -10.02 7.85
N HIS A 52 10.09 -8.75 7.50
CA HIS A 52 11.15 -7.96 8.10
C HIS A 52 10.82 -7.52 9.54
N PHE A 53 9.58 -7.08 9.78
CA PHE A 53 9.12 -6.62 11.08
C PHE A 53 8.46 -7.72 11.92
N GLY A 54 8.25 -8.92 11.35
CA GLY A 54 7.56 -10.02 12.03
C GLY A 54 6.09 -9.71 12.33
N LEU A 55 5.41 -8.99 11.43
CA LEU A 55 4.05 -8.51 11.66
C LEU A 55 3.05 -9.67 11.65
N ASN A 56 2.11 -9.64 12.60
CA ASN A 56 0.93 -10.49 12.55
C ASN A 56 -0.22 -9.74 11.88
N VAL A 57 -0.66 -10.15 10.69
CA VAL A 57 -1.77 -9.51 9.96
C VAL A 57 -3.13 -9.60 10.67
N ALA A 58 -3.26 -10.46 11.68
CA ALA A 58 -4.44 -10.50 12.53
C ALA A 58 -4.45 -9.41 13.61
N ASP A 59 -3.28 -8.82 13.91
CA ASP A 59 -3.13 -7.78 14.91
C ASP A 59 -3.60 -6.42 14.34
N PRO A 60 -4.47 -5.68 15.06
CA PRO A 60 -5.02 -4.42 14.57
C PRO A 60 -3.93 -3.36 14.37
N GLU A 61 -2.90 -3.34 15.21
CA GLU A 61 -1.85 -2.32 15.11
C GLU A 61 -0.95 -2.60 13.90
N ALA A 62 -0.66 -3.87 13.62
CA ALA A 62 0.02 -4.28 12.40
C ALA A 62 -0.79 -3.94 11.14
N GLN A 63 -2.13 -4.06 11.18
CA GLN A 63 -2.99 -3.63 10.09
C GLN A 63 -2.90 -2.10 9.89
N GLU A 64 -2.93 -1.32 10.96
CA GLU A 64 -2.77 0.13 10.88
C GLU A 64 -1.41 0.54 10.30
N PHE A 65 -0.33 -0.10 10.74
CA PHE A 65 1.00 0.12 10.17
C PHE A 65 1.06 -0.21 8.67
N LEU A 66 0.51 -1.36 8.26
CA LEU A 66 0.47 -1.74 6.85
C LEU A 66 -0.39 -0.77 6.02
N LEU A 67 -1.50 -0.29 6.57
CA LEU A 67 -2.35 0.74 5.94
C LEU A 67 -1.60 2.06 5.78
N ASP A 68 -0.80 2.45 6.77
CA ASP A 68 -0.03 3.68 6.70
C ASP A 68 1.08 3.61 5.66
N GLN A 69 1.84 2.53 5.67
CA GLN A 69 2.84 2.21 4.65
C GLN A 69 2.21 2.16 3.24
N MET A 70 0.98 1.64 3.13
CA MET A 70 0.23 1.60 1.88
C MET A 70 -0.12 3.01 1.38
N ARG A 71 -0.60 3.88 2.29
CA ARG A 71 -0.90 5.29 1.97
C ARG A 71 0.35 6.02 1.50
N ALA A 72 1.47 5.84 2.20
CA ALA A 72 2.76 6.41 1.82
C ALA A 72 3.22 5.92 0.45
N PHE A 73 3.14 4.61 0.19
CA PHE A 73 3.58 3.99 -1.05
C PHE A 73 2.80 4.43 -2.30
N PHE A 74 1.48 4.63 -2.17
CA PHE A 74 0.62 4.97 -3.30
C PHE A 74 0.39 6.47 -3.50
N PHE A 75 0.26 7.22 -2.41
CA PHE A 75 -0.21 8.60 -2.45
C PHE A 75 0.78 9.61 -1.89
N GLY A 76 1.86 9.16 -1.25
CA GLY A 76 2.99 10.02 -0.88
C GLY A 76 2.60 11.31 -0.16
N GLN A 77 1.69 11.26 0.82
CA GLN A 77 1.49 12.42 1.72
C GLN A 77 2.77 12.63 2.52
N GLY A 78 3.68 13.45 1.96
CA GLY A 78 4.97 13.81 2.54
C GLY A 78 6.14 13.37 1.66
N SER A 79 6.43 14.14 0.61
CA SER A 79 7.77 14.40 0.08
C SER A 79 8.84 13.34 0.36
N GLN A 80 9.01 12.34 -0.50
CA GLN A 80 10.24 11.54 -0.50
C GLN A 80 10.66 11.09 0.92
N ALA A 81 9.68 10.77 1.78
CA ALA A 81 9.96 10.36 3.14
C ALA A 81 10.45 8.92 3.03
N ASP A 82 11.76 8.80 3.06
CA ASP A 82 12.48 7.77 3.79
C ASP A 82 11.51 6.78 4.43
N ILE A 83 11.21 5.69 3.72
CA ILE A 83 10.73 4.51 4.42
C ILE A 83 11.95 4.10 5.23
N ASP A 84 12.07 4.63 6.44
CA ASP A 84 13.17 4.35 7.37
C ASP A 84 12.98 2.89 7.83
N THR A 85 13.30 1.97 6.92
CA THR A 85 13.44 0.55 7.18
C THR A 85 14.68 0.27 8.03
N SER A 86 15.42 1.31 8.43
CA SER A 86 16.57 1.23 9.34
C SER A 86 16.16 0.94 10.78
N LYS A 87 14.88 1.12 11.14
CA LYS A 87 14.29 0.62 12.39
C LYS A 87 14.17 -0.91 12.37
N GLN A 88 15.29 -1.61 12.33
CA GLN A 88 15.33 -3.06 12.47
C GLN A 88 14.92 -3.46 13.89
N GLY A 89 13.90 -4.31 13.99
CA GLY A 89 13.57 -5.04 15.21
C GLY A 89 12.74 -4.25 16.22
N THR A 90 11.54 -4.78 16.46
CA THR A 90 10.57 -4.35 17.47
C THR A 90 9.84 -3.06 17.12
N ILE A 91 8.80 -3.19 16.29
CA ILE A 91 7.59 -2.39 16.56
C ILE A 91 7.07 -2.95 17.88
N GLN A 92 7.53 -2.37 18.98
CA GLN A 92 7.01 -2.65 20.30
C GLN A 92 5.83 -1.69 20.46
N TRP A 93 4.63 -2.24 20.29
CA TRP A 93 3.38 -1.56 20.56
C TRP A 93 3.30 -1.14 22.03
#